data_AF-A0A1R3T8X8-F1
#
_entry.id   AF-A0A1R3T8X8-F1
#
_cell.length_a   1.000
_cell.length_b   1.000
_cell.length_c   1.000
_cell.angle_alpha   90.00
_cell.angle_beta   90.00
_cell.angle_gamma   90.00
#
_symmetry.space_group_name_H-M   'P 1'
#
loop_
_entity.id
_entity.type
_entity.pdbx_description
1 polymer ?
#
loop_
_entity_poly.entity_id
_entity_poly.type
_entity_poly.pdbx_seq_one_letter_code
_entity_poly.pdbx_strand_id
1 'polypeptide(L)'
;MVPAEKRIGPVVVSETTGLPYKDTQFSRTWRAIAREVGIPDDVWNRDSRAGGVTEGSDTGADIEHLRHHANHKNIQTTTRYNRKTIDKTRNVAELRVAHRISKNDP
;
A
#
# COMPACT_ATOMS: atom_id res chain seq x y z
N MET A 1 -8.77 18.70 -20.18
CA MET A 1 -9.40 18.00 -19.03
C MET A 1 -10.88 17.81 -19.34
N VAL A 2 -11.51 16.69 -18.97
CA VAL A 2 -12.97 16.48 -19.20
C VAL A 2 -13.78 17.47 -18.34
N PRO A 3 -14.80 18.18 -18.87
CA PRO A 3 -15.64 19.10 -18.09
C PRO A 3 -16.33 18.42 -16.89
N ALA A 4 -16.52 19.12 -15.77
CA ALA A 4 -16.97 18.53 -14.51
C ALA A 4 -18.37 17.89 -14.63
N GLU A 5 -19.27 18.58 -15.32
CA GLU A 5 -20.62 18.14 -15.64
C GLU A 5 -20.68 16.87 -16.51
N LYS A 6 -19.56 16.47 -17.13
CA LYS A 6 -19.44 15.24 -17.91
C LYS A 6 -18.70 14.12 -17.17
N ARG A 7 -18.28 14.32 -15.92
CA ARG A 7 -17.58 13.32 -15.09
C ARG A 7 -18.58 12.46 -14.31
N ILE A 8 -19.49 11.81 -15.04
CA ILE A 8 -20.56 10.99 -14.46
C ILE A 8 -20.34 9.55 -14.87
N GLY A 9 -20.42 8.62 -13.91
CA GLY A 9 -20.29 7.19 -14.15
C GLY A 9 -18.90 6.61 -13.86
N PRO A 10 -18.69 5.33 -14.18
CA PRO A 10 -17.44 4.63 -13.91
C PRO A 10 -16.28 5.18 -14.75
N VAL A 11 -15.11 5.34 -14.11
CA VAL A 11 -13.87 5.77 -14.79
C VAL A 11 -13.29 4.65 -15.65
N VAL A 12 -13.48 3.39 -15.24
CA VAL A 12 -13.00 2.20 -15.96
C VAL A 12 -14.20 1.28 -16.20
N VAL A 13 -14.37 0.89 -17.45
CA VAL A 13 -15.42 -0.03 -17.91
C VAL A 13 -14.80 -1.24 -18.59
N SER A 14 -15.49 -2.37 -18.55
CA SER A 14 -15.11 -3.55 -19.31
C SER A 14 -15.34 -3.32 -20.79
N GLU A 15 -14.31 -3.57 -21.58
CA GLU A 15 -14.29 -3.47 -23.03
C GLU A 15 -15.30 -4.44 -23.68
N THR A 16 -15.63 -5.53 -22.99
CA THR A 16 -16.59 -6.53 -23.47
C THR A 16 -18.04 -6.14 -23.20
N THR A 17 -18.33 -5.48 -22.06
CA THR A 17 -19.72 -5.26 -21.60
C THR A 17 -20.15 -3.79 -21.57
N GLY A 18 -19.21 -2.84 -21.64
CA GLY A 18 -19.47 -1.41 -21.46
C GLY A 18 -19.88 -1.02 -20.03
N LEU A 19 -19.91 -1.97 -19.10
CA LEU A 19 -20.27 -1.78 -17.69
C LEU A 19 -19.03 -1.80 -16.79
N PRO A 20 -19.12 -1.35 -15.53
CA PRO A 20 -18.05 -1.55 -14.57
C PRO A 20 -17.63 -3.03 -14.49
N TYR A 21 -16.33 -3.27 -14.30
CA TYR A 21 -15.80 -4.61 -14.12
C TYR A 21 -16.48 -5.33 -12.94
N LYS A 22 -16.91 -6.57 -13.17
CA LYS A 22 -17.33 -7.46 -12.09
C LYS A 22 -16.11 -7.98 -11.33
N ASP A 23 -16.25 -8.13 -10.02
CA ASP A 23 -15.19 -8.61 -9.13
C ASP A 23 -14.58 -9.96 -9.58
N THR A 24 -15.43 -10.90 -9.98
CA THR A 24 -14.99 -12.22 -10.45
C THR A 24 -14.19 -12.16 -11.75
N GLN A 25 -14.58 -11.30 -12.68
CA GLN A 25 -13.86 -11.09 -13.94
C GLN A 25 -12.50 -10.46 -13.66
N PHE A 26 -12.47 -9.39 -12.87
CA PHE A 26 -11.24 -8.71 -12.50
C PHE A 26 -10.26 -9.66 -11.79
N SER A 27 -10.73 -10.40 -10.78
CA SER A 27 -9.89 -11.32 -10.00
C SER A 27 -9.28 -12.43 -10.87
N ARG A 28 -10.05 -12.98 -11.83
CA ARG A 28 -9.56 -13.99 -12.77
C ARG A 28 -8.52 -13.43 -13.73
N THR A 29 -8.79 -12.26 -14.33
CA THR A 29 -7.86 -11.60 -15.24
C THR A 29 -6.56 -11.22 -14.53
N TRP A 30 -6.65 -10.66 -13.33
CA TRP A 30 -5.48 -10.31 -12.54
C TRP A 30 -4.63 -11.55 -12.22
N ARG A 31 -5.24 -12.66 -11.78
CA ARG A 31 -4.49 -13.89 -11.49
C ARG A 31 -3.85 -14.51 -12.74
N ALA A 32 -4.50 -14.44 -13.90
CA ALA A 32 -3.93 -14.91 -15.16
C ALA A 32 -2.66 -14.13 -15.52
N ILE A 33 -2.75 -12.79 -15.52
CA ILE A 33 -1.61 -11.91 -15.80
C ILE A 33 -0.51 -12.11 -14.76
N ALA A 34 -0.85 -12.15 -13.47
CA ALA A 34 0.09 -12.34 -12.38
C ALA A 34 0.96 -13.60 -12.58
N ARG A 35 0.33 -14.73 -12.92
CA ARG A 35 1.05 -15.98 -13.18
C ARG A 35 1.93 -15.90 -14.42
N GLU A 36 1.45 -15.26 -15.48
CA GLU A 36 2.20 -15.07 -16.72
C GLU A 36 3.49 -14.27 -16.49
N VAL A 37 3.44 -13.26 -15.62
CA VAL A 37 4.63 -12.45 -15.26
C VAL A 37 5.39 -13.00 -14.04
N GLY A 38 5.06 -14.20 -13.56
CA GLY A 38 5.78 -14.87 -12.47
C GLY A 38 5.51 -14.35 -11.05
N ILE A 39 4.41 -13.61 -10.84
CA ILE A 39 3.97 -13.23 -9.49
C ILE A 39 3.46 -14.48 -8.74
N PRO A 40 3.97 -14.74 -7.52
CA PRO A 40 3.54 -15.87 -6.70
C PRO A 40 2.03 -15.93 -6.42
N ASP A 41 1.51 -17.15 -6.21
CA ASP A 41 0.07 -17.39 -6.01
C ASP A 41 -0.47 -16.87 -4.66
N ASP A 42 0.41 -16.65 -3.69
CA ASP A 42 0.12 -16.06 -2.39
C ASP A 42 0.15 -14.51 -2.41
N VAL A 43 0.69 -13.89 -3.47
CA VAL A 43 0.59 -12.45 -3.70
C VAL A 43 -0.73 -12.14 -4.43
N TRP A 44 -1.42 -11.09 -3.99
CA TRP A 44 -2.75 -10.69 -4.44
C TRP A 44 -2.76 -9.21 -4.85
N ASN A 45 -3.68 -8.78 -5.73
CA ASN A 45 -3.80 -7.37 -6.12
C ASN A 45 -3.96 -6.41 -4.92
N ARG A 46 -4.66 -6.86 -3.86
CA ARG A 46 -4.83 -6.08 -2.63
C ARG A 46 -3.52 -5.80 -1.89
N ASP A 47 -2.46 -6.56 -2.15
CA ASP A 47 -1.15 -6.36 -1.53
C ASP A 47 -0.46 -5.10 -2.04
N SER A 48 -0.85 -4.56 -3.19
CA SER A 48 -0.39 -3.23 -3.64
C SER A 48 -0.72 -2.13 -2.63
N ARG A 49 -1.85 -2.26 -1.89
CA ARG A 49 -2.18 -1.34 -0.80
C ARG A 49 -1.20 -1.46 0.37
N ALA A 50 -0.76 -2.67 0.71
CA ALA A 50 0.24 -2.88 1.74
C ALA A 50 1.62 -2.38 1.29
N GLY A 51 1.96 -2.60 0.02
CA GLY A 51 3.13 -2.03 -0.63
C GLY A 51 3.19 -0.51 -0.49
N GLY A 52 2.15 0.20 -0.91
CA GLY A 52 2.10 1.67 -0.84
C GLY A 52 2.17 2.22 0.59
N VAL A 53 1.51 1.58 1.56
CA VAL A 53 1.63 1.97 2.99
C VAL A 53 3.05 1.76 3.50
N THR A 54 3.67 0.64 3.13
CA THR A 54 5.04 0.31 3.55
C THR A 54 6.02 1.30 2.95
N GLU A 55 5.96 1.53 1.63
CA GLU A 55 6.81 2.47 0.91
C GLU A 55 6.70 3.89 1.48
N GLY A 56 5.47 4.41 1.62
CA GLY A 56 5.26 5.74 2.20
C GLY A 56 5.81 5.85 3.63
N SER A 57 5.62 4.80 4.45
CA SER A 57 6.18 4.77 5.81
C SER A 57 7.70 4.69 5.81
N ASP A 58 8.31 3.93 4.91
CA ASP A 58 9.77 3.82 4.76
C ASP A 58 10.38 5.18 4.36
N THR A 59 9.64 5.99 3.58
CA THR A 59 10.02 7.37 3.23
C THR A 59 9.66 8.42 4.29
N GLY A 60 9.17 7.99 5.47
CA GLY A 60 8.89 8.89 6.59
C GLY A 60 7.55 9.62 6.55
N ALA A 61 6.59 9.18 5.72
CA ALA A 61 5.25 9.75 5.74
C ALA A 61 4.56 9.51 7.09
N ASP A 62 3.78 10.50 7.52
CA ASP A 62 3.00 10.43 8.76
C ASP A 62 1.96 9.30 8.70
N ILE A 63 1.82 8.57 9.82
CA ILE A 63 0.94 7.40 9.89
C ILE A 63 -0.55 7.75 9.71
N GLU A 64 -0.97 8.96 10.09
CA GLU A 64 -2.32 9.45 9.89
C GLU A 64 -2.57 9.76 8.41
N HIS A 65 -1.59 10.32 7.71
CA HIS A 65 -1.67 10.50 6.25
C HIS A 65 -1.75 9.15 5.53
N LEU A 66 -0.95 8.17 5.96
CA LEU A 66 -1.00 6.81 5.40
C LEU A 66 -2.32 6.11 5.70
N ARG A 67 -2.94 6.37 6.87
CA ARG A 67 -4.29 5.88 7.20
C ARG A 67 -5.34 6.43 6.25
N HIS A 68 -5.32 7.73 5.99
CA HIS A 68 -6.23 8.35 5.03
C HIS A 68 -5.99 7.87 3.60
N HIS A 69 -4.73 7.77 3.18
CA HIS A 69 -4.35 7.24 1.87
C HIS A 69 -4.87 5.81 1.64
N ALA A 70 -4.74 4.94 2.65
CA ALA A 70 -5.22 3.56 2.59
C ALA A 70 -6.74 3.42 2.83
N ASN A 71 -7.45 4.53 3.08
CA ASN A 71 -8.87 4.58 3.44
C ASN A 71 -9.22 3.69 4.66
N HIS A 72 -8.35 3.68 5.67
CA HIS A 72 -8.58 2.91 6.89
C HIS A 72 -9.26 3.77 7.95
N LYS A 73 -10.21 3.19 8.70
CA LYS A 73 -10.87 3.90 9.80
C LYS A 73 -9.91 4.19 10.97
N ASN A 74 -9.07 3.22 11.31
CA ASN A 74 -8.22 3.26 12.49
C ASN A 74 -6.74 3.03 12.12
N ILE A 75 -5.83 3.65 12.88
CA ILE A 75 -4.38 3.51 12.70
C ILE A 75 -3.93 2.05 12.84
N GLN A 76 -4.52 1.27 13.77
CA GLN A 76 -4.11 -0.13 13.96
C GLN A 76 -4.26 -0.97 12.68
N THR A 77 -5.24 -0.66 11.83
CA THR A 77 -5.39 -1.32 10.54
C THR A 77 -4.23 -0.96 9.62
N THR A 78 -3.86 0.32 9.54
CA THR A 78 -2.70 0.78 8.74
C THR A 78 -1.40 0.13 9.19
N THR A 79 -1.17 -0.02 10.50
CA THR A 79 0.02 -0.69 11.04
C THR A 79 0.15 -2.12 10.53
N ARG A 80 -0.96 -2.87 10.34
CA ARG A 80 -0.94 -4.24 9.76
C ARG A 80 -0.55 -4.26 8.29
N TYR A 81 -0.75 -3.16 7.57
CA TYR A 81 -0.38 -3.03 6.15
C TYR A 81 1.08 -2.59 5.96
N ASN A 82 1.77 -2.16 7.03
CA ASN A 82 3.20 -1.81 7.01
C ASN A 82 4.06 -3.07 7.22
N ARG A 83 4.60 -3.65 6.14
CA ARG A 83 5.16 -5.02 6.12
C ARG A 83 6.68 -5.12 6.26
N LYS A 84 7.40 -4.06 6.62
CA LYS A 84 8.86 -4.07 6.91
C LYS A 84 9.18 -3.60 8.33
N THR A 85 8.87 -4.44 9.31
CA THR A 85 9.11 -4.12 10.72
C THR A 85 10.58 -4.27 11.13
N ILE A 86 11.34 -5.16 10.49
CA ILE A 86 12.72 -5.48 10.88
C ILE A 86 13.70 -4.32 10.61
N ASP A 87 13.62 -3.68 9.45
CA ASP A 87 14.52 -2.55 9.14
C ASP A 87 14.25 -1.35 10.06
N LYS A 88 12.98 -1.14 10.42
CA LYS A 88 12.55 -0.10 11.37
C LYS A 88 13.05 -0.39 12.78
N THR A 89 12.97 -1.63 13.24
CA THR A 89 13.49 -2.00 14.57
C THR A 89 15.01 -1.91 14.63
N ARG A 90 15.72 -2.25 13.54
CA ARG A 90 17.17 -2.05 13.43
C ARG A 90 17.53 -0.57 13.56
N ASN A 91 16.88 0.32 12.80
CA ASN A 91 17.11 1.76 12.89
C ASN A 91 16.89 2.30 14.32
N VAL A 92 15.81 1.90 14.98
CA VAL A 92 15.56 2.27 16.39
C VAL A 92 16.68 1.76 17.32
N ALA A 93 17.18 0.55 17.10
CA ALA A 93 18.28 0.02 17.90
C ALA A 93 19.57 0.83 17.73
N GLU A 94 19.92 1.20 16.49
CA GLU A 94 21.07 2.05 16.16
C GLU A 94 20.95 3.43 16.82
N LEU A 95 19.80 4.09 16.71
CA LEU A 95 19.52 5.38 17.34
C LEU A 95 19.67 5.32 18.87
N ARG A 96 19.22 4.22 19.51
CA ARG A 96 19.37 4.02 20.97
C ARG A 96 20.82 3.83 21.38
N VAL A 97 21.65 3.17 20.56
CA VAL A 97 23.09 3.03 20.83
C VAL A 97 23.77 4.39 20.70
N ALA A 98 23.53 5.12 19.62
CA ALA A 98 24.09 6.45 19.39
C ALA A 98 23.75 7.43 20.54
N HIS A 99 22.50 7.46 20.99
CA HIS A 99 22.09 8.30 22.12
C HIS A 99 22.86 7.98 23.41
N ARG A 100 23.07 6.69 23.71
CA ARG A 100 23.82 6.26 24.91
C ARG A 100 25.28 6.68 24.84
N ILE A 101 25.90 6.55 23.67
CA ILE A 101 27.29 7.00 23.46
C ILE A 101 27.39 8.51 23.68
N SER A 102 26.50 9.30 23.06
CA SER A 102 26.51 10.78 23.21
C SER A 102 26.28 11.29 24.63
N LYS A 103 25.69 10.47 25.51
CA LYS A 103 25.46 10.80 26.92
C LYS A 103 26.60 10.35 27.84
N ASN A 104 27.43 9.44 27.36
CA ASN A 104 28.56 8.87 28.09
C ASN A 104 29.91 9.44 27.65
N ASP A 105 29.94 10.27 26.59
CA ASP A 105 31.10 11.12 26.28
C ASP A 105 31.18 12.26 27.32
N PRO A 106 32.35 12.48 27.96
CA PRO A 106 32.56 13.51 28.98
C PRO A 106 32.52 14.94 28.44
#